data_AF-A0A8J4FNV2-F1
#
_entry.id   AF-A0A8J4FNV2-F1
#
_cell.length_a   1.000
_cell.length_b   1.000
_cell.length_c   1.000
_cell.angle_alpha   90.00
_cell.angle_beta   90.00
_cell.angle_gamma   90.00
#
_symmetry.space_group_name_H-M   'P 1'
#
loop_
_entity.id
_entity.type
_entity.pdbx_description
1 polymer ?
#
loop_
_entity_poly.entity_id
_entity_poly.type
_entity_poly.pdbx_seq_one_letter_code
_entity_poly.pdbx_strand_id
1 'polypeptide(L)'
;MRSHALSRQAARNTSCSHRYQRRLCVVHAGPSSGNSSAWSSQHTETRGMKIPNQADSVFNPKDTKDLLTRMPVLDAPTKSVADLDYLSELLAIQQSDGPKNLGFFGTRNMGVTHQKLVEILAYAYASTGNHIYTSGATGTNAAVIKGALRANCPDKLTVLLPQSLHKQPYESQELLQQVQNLIEMPQNDHLPLLEASRICNRKIISRIQQVVCFAFHDSRLLLETCQEAKEMKKIVTLFYLD
;
A
#
# COMPACT_ATOMS: atom_id res chain seq x y z
N MET A 1 -63.10 -17.89 14.68
CA MET A 1 -62.91 -17.89 13.21
C MET A 1 -61.51 -17.36 12.94
N ARG A 2 -60.54 -18.25 12.62
CA ARG A 2 -59.78 -18.31 11.34
C ARG A 2 -59.12 -16.95 10.99
N SER A 3 -57.80 -16.78 10.78
CA SER A 3 -56.77 -17.72 10.32
C SER A 3 -55.35 -17.11 10.43
N HIS A 4 -54.38 -18.02 10.60
CA HIS A 4 -52.92 -17.96 10.49
C HIS A 4 -52.24 -16.95 9.55
N ALA A 5 -51.01 -16.51 9.92
CA ALA A 5 -49.78 -16.84 9.17
C ALA A 5 -48.50 -16.53 9.97
N LEU A 6 -47.66 -17.56 10.13
CA LEU A 6 -46.23 -17.53 10.48
C LEU A 6 -45.40 -17.47 9.18
N SER A 7 -44.28 -16.74 9.18
CA SER A 7 -43.05 -17.04 8.37
C SER A 7 -41.93 -16.08 8.82
N ARG A 8 -40.84 -16.48 9.50
CA ARG A 8 -39.61 -17.23 9.10
C ARG A 8 -38.75 -16.60 7.99
N GLN A 9 -37.49 -16.31 8.40
CA GLN A 9 -36.19 -16.33 7.67
C GLN A 9 -35.95 -15.26 6.57
N ALA A 10 -34.75 -14.74 6.30
CA ALA A 10 -33.39 -15.26 6.50
C ALA A 10 -32.33 -14.14 6.58
N ALA A 11 -31.28 -14.37 7.36
CA ALA A 11 -30.01 -13.67 7.31
C ALA A 11 -29.30 -13.93 5.96
N ARG A 12 -28.83 -12.87 5.30
CA ARG A 12 -27.95 -12.99 4.13
C ARG A 12 -26.50 -12.95 4.58
N ASN A 13 -25.95 -14.14 4.76
CA ASN A 13 -24.52 -14.40 4.84
C ASN A 13 -24.03 -14.66 3.41
N THR A 14 -23.39 -13.70 2.76
CA THR A 14 -22.74 -13.92 1.46
C THR A 14 -21.23 -14.02 1.67
N SER A 15 -20.75 -15.25 1.82
CA SER A 15 -19.34 -15.61 1.71
C SER A 15 -18.88 -15.41 0.26
N CYS A 16 -17.89 -14.55 0.05
CA CYS A 16 -17.21 -14.43 -1.23
C CYS A 16 -16.27 -15.64 -1.42
N SER A 17 -16.67 -16.61 -2.24
CA SER A 17 -15.80 -17.68 -2.71
C SER A 17 -15.46 -17.44 -4.19
N HIS A 18 -14.26 -16.96 -4.47
CA HIS A 18 -13.76 -16.85 -5.84
C HIS A 18 -13.03 -18.13 -6.23
N ARG A 19 -13.65 -18.88 -7.16
CA ARG A 19 -12.98 -19.93 -7.95
C ARG A 19 -12.13 -19.24 -9.02
N TYR A 20 -10.82 -19.43 -8.94
CA TYR A 20 -9.90 -19.10 -10.02
C TYR A 20 -10.11 -20.09 -11.18
N GLN A 21 -10.80 -19.67 -12.25
CA GLN A 21 -10.72 -20.37 -13.53
C GLN A 21 -9.62 -19.72 -14.38
N ARG A 22 -8.45 -20.38 -14.47
CA ARG A 22 -7.43 -20.09 -15.47
C ARG A 22 -7.99 -20.43 -16.84
N ARG A 23 -8.37 -19.44 -17.65
CA ARG A 23 -8.52 -19.61 -19.11
C ARG A 23 -7.14 -19.56 -19.73
N LEU A 24 -6.60 -20.71 -20.13
CA LEU A 24 -5.52 -20.79 -21.09
C LEU A 24 -6.08 -20.41 -22.48
N CYS A 25 -5.50 -19.40 -23.11
CA CYS A 25 -5.71 -19.13 -24.53
C CYS A 25 -5.04 -20.25 -25.34
N VAL A 26 -5.85 -21.08 -26.00
CA VAL A 26 -5.40 -22.07 -26.99
C VAL A 26 -5.35 -21.37 -28.33
N VAL A 27 -4.15 -21.22 -28.89
CA VAL A 27 -3.94 -20.75 -30.27
C VAL A 27 -4.18 -21.93 -31.20
N HIS A 28 -5.19 -21.82 -32.07
CA HIS A 28 -5.47 -22.81 -33.11
C HIS A 28 -4.41 -22.71 -34.22
N ALA A 29 -3.71 -23.81 -34.49
CA ALA A 29 -2.98 -24.05 -35.73
C ALA A 29 -3.64 -25.22 -36.48
N GLY A 30 -3.97 -25.02 -37.75
CA GLY A 30 -4.66 -26.00 -38.61
C GLY A 30 -3.78 -27.20 -39.01
N PRO A 31 -4.37 -28.27 -39.58
CA PRO A 31 -3.67 -29.53 -39.77
C PRO A 31 -2.94 -29.58 -41.11
N SER A 32 -1.69 -30.04 -41.09
CA SER A 32 -1.03 -30.63 -42.26
C SER A 32 -0.30 -31.91 -41.85
N SER A 33 -0.44 -32.89 -42.72
CA SER A 33 -0.03 -34.30 -42.64
C SER A 33 1.48 -34.53 -42.74
N GLY A 34 2.01 -35.57 -42.07
CA GLY A 34 3.21 -36.28 -42.53
C GLY A 34 4.15 -36.87 -41.46
N ASN A 35 4.16 -38.20 -41.40
CA ASN A 35 5.27 -39.15 -41.10
C ASN A 35 6.15 -39.07 -39.83
N SER A 36 6.02 -40.14 -39.03
CA SER A 36 7.06 -41.03 -38.46
C SER A 36 8.47 -40.51 -38.13
N SER A 37 8.86 -40.60 -36.86
CA SER A 37 10.00 -41.42 -36.40
C SER A 37 10.13 -41.37 -34.86
N ALA A 38 10.52 -42.51 -34.29
CA ALA A 38 10.77 -42.70 -32.87
C ALA A 38 12.17 -42.20 -32.49
N TRP A 39 12.29 -41.31 -31.49
CA TRP A 39 13.55 -40.95 -30.85
C TRP A 39 13.38 -40.85 -29.33
N SER A 40 14.19 -41.61 -28.60
CA SER A 40 14.29 -41.58 -27.13
C SER A 40 14.79 -40.22 -26.65
N SER A 41 14.26 -39.68 -25.55
CA SER A 41 14.78 -38.48 -24.90
C SER A 41 15.18 -38.75 -23.46
N GLN A 42 16.48 -38.61 -23.22
CA GLN A 42 17.11 -38.43 -21.91
C GLN A 42 16.81 -37.03 -21.35
N HIS A 43 16.93 -36.92 -20.03
CA HIS A 43 16.86 -35.75 -19.14
C HIS A 43 17.06 -34.35 -19.76
N THR A 44 16.19 -33.42 -19.37
CA THR A 44 16.55 -32.00 -19.16
C THR A 44 15.88 -31.47 -17.89
N GLU A 45 16.68 -31.29 -16.84
CA GLU A 45 16.30 -30.49 -15.66
C GLU A 45 16.15 -29.02 -16.09
N THR A 46 15.00 -28.44 -15.80
CA THR A 46 14.74 -27.02 -15.97
C THR A 46 15.52 -26.22 -14.93
N ARG A 47 16.73 -25.78 -15.30
CA ARG A 47 17.53 -24.82 -14.55
C ARG A 47 16.78 -23.48 -14.54
N GLY A 48 16.07 -23.20 -13.44
CA GLY A 48 15.48 -21.88 -13.20
C GLY A 48 16.58 -20.81 -13.19
N MET A 49 16.53 -19.87 -14.12
CA MET A 49 17.43 -18.71 -14.17
C MET A 49 17.13 -17.82 -12.94
N LYS A 50 17.94 -17.94 -11.88
CA LYS A 50 17.86 -17.08 -10.71
C LYS A 50 18.71 -15.84 -10.96
N ILE A 51 18.11 -14.66 -10.90
CA ILE A 51 18.81 -13.38 -11.06
C ILE A 51 19.73 -13.19 -9.84
N PRO A 52 21.04 -12.97 -10.02
CA PRO A 52 21.96 -12.79 -8.90
C PRO A 52 21.63 -11.51 -8.10
N ASN A 53 21.56 -11.67 -6.78
CA ASN A 53 21.40 -10.61 -5.80
C ASN A 53 22.78 -10.34 -5.16
N GLN A 54 23.17 -9.08 -5.00
CA GLN A 54 24.45 -8.68 -4.38
C GLN A 54 24.63 -9.15 -2.91
N ALA A 55 23.59 -9.68 -2.27
CA ALA A 55 23.66 -10.30 -0.95
C ALA A 55 24.22 -11.74 -0.96
N ASP A 56 24.12 -12.46 -2.08
CA ASP A 56 24.55 -13.87 -2.17
C ASP A 56 26.09 -14.03 -2.11
N SER A 57 26.86 -12.95 -2.38
CA SER A 57 28.32 -12.94 -2.29
C SER A 57 28.86 -12.66 -0.89
N VAL A 58 28.02 -12.16 0.04
CA VAL A 58 28.46 -11.77 1.39
C VAL A 58 28.45 -12.94 2.37
N PHE A 59 27.68 -14.00 2.08
CA PHE A 59 27.60 -15.19 2.92
C PHE A 59 27.94 -16.45 2.13
N ASN A 60 29.22 -16.65 1.84
CA ASN A 60 29.74 -17.97 1.48
C ASN A 60 30.48 -18.56 2.69
N PRO A 61 29.90 -19.54 3.43
CA PRO A 61 30.47 -20.03 4.69
C PRO A 61 31.75 -20.87 4.56
N LYS A 62 32.33 -21.01 3.36
CA LYS A 62 33.37 -22.02 3.09
C LYS A 62 34.81 -21.60 3.42
N ASP A 63 35.06 -20.34 3.75
CA ASP A 63 36.44 -19.83 3.94
C ASP A 63 36.81 -19.52 5.41
N THR A 64 36.05 -20.01 6.40
CA THR A 64 36.24 -19.65 7.82
C THR A 64 37.26 -20.50 8.59
N LYS A 65 38.08 -21.34 7.93
CA LYS A 65 39.03 -22.21 8.63
C LYS A 65 40.45 -21.66 8.82
N ASP A 66 40.82 -20.54 8.21
CA ASP A 66 42.24 -20.09 8.19
C ASP A 66 42.54 -18.74 8.87
N LEU A 67 41.62 -18.22 9.70
CA LEU A 67 41.75 -16.89 10.33
C LEU A 67 41.80 -16.91 11.87
N LEU A 68 41.95 -18.07 12.51
CA LEU A 68 41.90 -18.21 13.97
C LEU A 68 43.22 -17.88 14.71
N THR A 69 44.31 -17.53 14.02
CA THR A 69 45.64 -17.46 14.68
C THR A 69 46.14 -16.06 15.04
N ARG A 70 45.42 -14.98 14.76
CA ARG A 70 45.83 -13.63 15.21
C ARG A 70 44.64 -12.67 15.40
N MET A 71 44.12 -12.56 16.62
CA MET A 71 43.37 -11.37 17.01
C MET A 71 43.88 -10.83 18.36
N PRO A 72 44.38 -9.58 18.42
CA PRO A 72 44.32 -8.81 19.64
C PRO A 72 42.86 -8.41 19.92
N VAL A 73 42.58 -8.16 21.20
CA VAL A 73 41.28 -7.82 21.78
C VAL A 73 40.45 -6.90 20.88
N LEU A 74 39.26 -7.39 20.50
CA LEU A 74 38.25 -6.69 19.72
C LEU A 74 37.71 -5.49 20.50
N ASP A 75 38.01 -4.27 20.04
CA ASP A 75 37.06 -3.17 20.17
C ASP A 75 35.92 -3.49 19.19
N ALA A 76 34.79 -3.93 19.72
CA ALA A 76 33.59 -4.09 18.92
C ALA A 76 33.20 -2.70 18.40
N PRO A 77 33.11 -2.46 17.07
CA PRO A 77 32.64 -1.18 16.58
C PRO A 77 31.20 -1.04 17.07
N THR A 78 30.99 -0.12 18.02
CA THR A 78 29.66 0.32 18.41
C THR A 78 29.02 0.89 17.16
N LYS A 79 28.21 0.08 16.47
CA LYS A 79 27.41 0.53 15.31
C LYS A 79 26.74 1.83 15.73
N SER A 80 26.99 2.90 14.99
CA SER A 80 26.43 4.20 15.33
C SER A 80 24.90 4.11 15.30
N VAL A 81 24.21 4.95 16.06
CA VAL A 81 22.73 4.97 16.06
C VAL A 81 22.18 5.15 14.63
N ALA A 82 22.90 5.92 13.79
CA ALA A 82 22.60 6.12 12.38
C ALA A 82 22.70 4.82 11.55
N ASP A 83 23.68 3.95 11.81
CA ASP A 83 23.82 2.67 11.13
C ASP A 83 22.68 1.70 11.48
N LEU A 84 22.17 1.76 12.70
CA LEU A 84 21.03 0.95 13.13
C LEU A 84 19.71 1.44 12.52
N ASP A 85 19.51 2.75 12.42
CA ASP A 85 18.32 3.30 11.76
C ASP A 85 18.33 2.98 10.25
N TYR A 86 19.49 3.11 9.58
CA TYR A 86 19.63 2.73 8.16
C TYR A 86 19.40 1.23 7.94
N LEU A 87 19.97 0.36 8.78
CA LEU A 87 19.72 -1.09 8.69
C LEU A 87 18.24 -1.43 8.91
N SER A 88 17.56 -0.73 9.82
CA SER A 88 16.12 -0.93 10.04
C SER A 88 15.29 -0.52 8.82
N GLU A 89 15.69 0.54 8.11
CA GLU A 89 15.06 0.97 6.87
C GLU A 89 15.26 -0.07 5.76
N LEU A 90 16.48 -0.60 5.60
CA LEU A 90 16.77 -1.67 4.63
C LEU A 90 15.98 -2.95 4.92
N LEU A 91 15.89 -3.37 6.18
CA LEU A 91 15.12 -4.55 6.58
C LEU A 91 13.62 -4.35 6.35
N ALA A 92 13.08 -3.16 6.61
CA ALA A 92 11.68 -2.84 6.33
C ALA A 92 11.34 -2.87 4.83
N ILE A 93 12.33 -2.61 3.95
CA ILE A 93 12.18 -2.72 2.49
C ILE A 93 12.23 -4.20 2.04
N GLN A 94 13.13 -5.00 2.61
CA GLN A 94 13.31 -6.41 2.23
C GLN A 94 12.23 -7.36 2.78
N GLN A 95 11.66 -7.08 3.95
CA GLN A 95 10.61 -7.92 4.57
C GLN A 95 9.21 -7.66 4.00
N SER A 96 9.13 -7.03 2.83
CA SER A 96 7.97 -6.25 2.42
C SER A 96 7.10 -6.90 1.33
N ASP A 97 7.23 -8.22 1.19
CA ASP A 97 6.49 -9.10 0.26
C ASP A 97 5.05 -9.40 0.72
N GLY A 98 4.39 -8.43 1.36
CA GLY A 98 3.02 -8.56 1.83
C GLY A 98 2.22 -7.26 1.71
N PRO A 99 0.88 -7.32 1.75
CA PRO A 99 0.04 -6.14 1.78
C PRO A 99 0.43 -5.15 2.89
N LYS A 100 0.60 -3.88 2.55
CA LYS A 100 0.92 -2.81 3.49
C LYS A 100 -0.27 -1.88 3.71
N ASN A 101 -0.26 -1.19 4.84
CA ASN A 101 -1.11 -0.04 5.08
C ASN A 101 -0.36 1.23 4.67
N LEU A 102 -0.87 1.95 3.67
CA LEU A 102 -0.31 3.19 3.16
C LEU A 102 -1.19 4.37 3.55
N GLY A 103 -0.57 5.46 4.00
CA GLY A 103 -1.22 6.75 4.21
C GLY A 103 -0.91 7.70 3.08
N PHE A 104 -1.94 8.15 2.37
CA PHE A 104 -1.82 9.18 1.35
C PHE A 104 -2.20 10.54 1.89
N PHE A 105 -1.29 11.49 1.76
CA PHE A 105 -1.45 12.88 2.16
C PHE A 105 -1.13 13.79 0.99
N GLY A 106 -1.76 14.95 0.92
CA GLY A 106 -1.28 15.97 0.02
C GLY A 106 -2.07 17.27 0.02
N THR A 107 -1.63 18.16 -0.86
CA THR A 107 -2.24 19.48 -1.03
C THR A 107 -3.61 19.38 -1.71
N ARG A 108 -4.49 20.33 -1.35
CA ARG A 108 -5.79 20.50 -1.98
C ARG A 108 -5.66 21.18 -3.34
N ASN A 109 -4.70 22.09 -3.48
CA ASN A 109 -4.47 22.84 -4.70
C ASN A 109 -3.41 22.12 -5.55
N MET A 110 -3.86 21.29 -6.48
CA MET A 110 -2.97 20.46 -7.31
C MET A 110 -3.46 20.45 -8.75
N GLY A 111 -2.53 20.61 -9.71
CA GLY A 111 -2.86 20.57 -11.14
C GLY A 111 -3.45 19.22 -11.57
N VAL A 112 -4.29 19.24 -12.62
CA VAL A 112 -5.03 18.05 -13.10
C VAL A 112 -4.09 16.89 -13.44
N THR A 113 -2.92 17.17 -14.03
CA THR A 113 -1.91 16.15 -14.36
C THR A 113 -1.44 15.39 -13.12
N HIS A 114 -1.11 16.11 -12.04
CA HIS A 114 -0.71 15.48 -10.78
C HIS A 114 -1.87 14.72 -10.13
N GLN A 115 -3.11 15.22 -10.23
CA GLN A 115 -4.29 14.47 -9.78
C GLN A 115 -4.41 13.13 -10.50
N LYS A 116 -4.19 13.08 -11.82
CA LYS A 116 -4.24 11.82 -12.58
C LYS A 116 -3.11 10.86 -12.25
N LEU A 117 -1.91 11.37 -11.99
CA LEU A 117 -0.81 10.54 -11.48
C LEU A 117 -1.18 9.89 -10.14
N VAL A 118 -1.67 10.69 -9.20
CA VAL A 118 -2.08 10.21 -7.87
C VAL A 118 -3.21 9.17 -7.97
N GLU A 119 -4.18 9.39 -8.85
CA GLU A 119 -5.29 8.46 -9.10
C GLU A 119 -4.78 7.09 -9.59
N ILE A 120 -3.85 7.08 -10.55
CA ILE A 120 -3.25 5.85 -11.08
C ILE A 120 -2.43 5.14 -10.00
N LEU A 121 -1.67 5.89 -9.19
CA LEU A 121 -0.85 5.33 -8.12
C LEU A 121 -1.72 4.66 -7.05
N ALA A 122 -2.79 5.34 -6.60
CA ALA A 122 -3.73 4.80 -5.64
C ALA A 122 -4.44 3.54 -6.17
N TYR A 123 -4.86 3.56 -7.44
CA TYR A 123 -5.42 2.38 -8.10
C TYR A 123 -4.45 1.19 -8.06
N ALA A 124 -3.18 1.40 -8.40
CA ALA A 124 -2.17 0.34 -8.43
C ALA A 124 -1.93 -0.26 -7.03
N TYR A 125 -1.81 0.57 -5.99
CA TYR A 125 -1.64 0.09 -4.62
C TYR A 125 -2.83 -0.71 -4.12
N ALA A 126 -4.06 -0.20 -4.33
CA ALA A 126 -5.27 -0.92 -3.93
C ALA A 126 -5.41 -2.25 -4.69
N SER A 127 -5.16 -2.25 -5.99
CA SER A 127 -5.28 -3.45 -6.85
C SER A 127 -4.25 -4.54 -6.51
N THR A 128 -3.11 -4.16 -5.94
CA THR A 128 -2.07 -5.10 -5.47
C THR A 128 -2.33 -5.60 -4.04
N GLY A 129 -3.47 -5.23 -3.44
CA GLY A 129 -3.94 -5.72 -2.15
C GLY A 129 -3.56 -4.84 -0.95
N ASN A 130 -2.88 -3.72 -1.17
CA ASN A 130 -2.53 -2.79 -0.08
C ASN A 130 -3.75 -2.04 0.43
N HIS A 131 -3.74 -1.70 1.72
CA HIS A 131 -4.79 -0.90 2.35
C HIS A 131 -4.40 0.58 2.33
N ILE A 132 -5.28 1.42 1.79
CA ILE A 132 -5.07 2.85 1.65
C ILE A 132 -5.86 3.60 2.72
N TYR A 133 -5.16 4.47 3.43
CA TYR A 133 -5.71 5.45 4.34
C TYR A 133 -5.50 6.85 3.77
N THR A 134 -6.52 7.68 3.81
CA THR A 134 -6.41 9.10 3.45
C THR A 134 -7.47 9.92 4.18
N SER A 135 -7.42 11.24 4.07
CA SER A 135 -8.51 12.11 4.54
C SER A 135 -9.46 12.53 3.41
N GLY A 136 -10.62 13.09 3.73
CA GLY A 136 -11.65 13.43 2.73
C GLY A 136 -11.52 14.79 2.05
N ALA A 137 -10.33 15.38 2.02
CA ALA A 137 -10.10 16.68 1.40
C ALA A 137 -10.21 16.63 -0.14
N THR A 138 -10.23 17.80 -0.78
CA THR A 138 -10.10 17.94 -2.25
C THR A 138 -8.65 17.72 -2.70
N GLY A 139 -8.39 17.77 -4.01
CA GLY A 139 -7.03 17.66 -4.56
C GLY A 139 -6.48 16.24 -4.48
N THR A 140 -5.30 16.05 -3.86
CA THR A 140 -4.63 14.74 -3.75
C THR A 140 -5.56 13.68 -3.17
N ASN A 141 -6.25 14.00 -2.09
CA ASN A 141 -7.11 13.08 -1.38
C ASN A 141 -8.31 12.59 -2.21
N ALA A 142 -8.97 13.50 -2.92
CA ALA A 142 -10.04 13.14 -3.84
C ALA A 142 -9.52 12.25 -4.99
N ALA A 143 -8.32 12.52 -5.52
CA ALA A 143 -7.70 11.66 -6.52
C ALA A 143 -7.37 10.26 -5.99
N VAL A 144 -6.89 10.15 -4.75
CA VAL A 144 -6.65 8.86 -4.09
C VAL A 144 -7.94 8.07 -3.94
N ILE A 145 -9.01 8.69 -3.45
CA ILE A 145 -10.31 8.05 -3.26
C ILE A 145 -10.85 7.56 -4.61
N LYS A 146 -10.81 8.40 -5.65
CA LYS A 146 -11.22 8.02 -7.02
C LYS A 146 -10.40 6.83 -7.53
N GLY A 147 -9.07 6.84 -7.35
CA GLY A 147 -8.18 5.75 -7.78
C GLY A 147 -8.46 4.44 -7.04
N ALA A 148 -8.62 4.50 -5.72
CA ALA A 148 -8.89 3.33 -4.89
C ALA A 148 -10.27 2.72 -5.18
N LEU A 149 -11.32 3.54 -5.36
CA LEU A 149 -12.66 3.05 -5.72
C LEU A 149 -12.66 2.35 -7.08
N ARG A 150 -11.86 2.83 -8.05
CA ARG A 150 -11.68 2.18 -9.36
C ARG A 150 -11.07 0.79 -9.28
N ALA A 151 -10.34 0.45 -8.21
CA ALA A 151 -9.77 -0.89 -8.01
C ALA A 151 -10.81 -1.95 -7.61
N ASN A 152 -12.07 -1.54 -7.36
CA ASN A 152 -13.18 -2.42 -7.00
C ASN A 152 -12.91 -3.32 -5.77
N CYS A 153 -12.11 -2.80 -4.83
CA CYS A 153 -11.77 -3.43 -3.56
C CYS A 153 -12.12 -2.47 -2.41
N PRO A 154 -13.43 -2.30 -2.09
CA PRO A 154 -13.90 -1.25 -1.17
C PRO A 154 -13.40 -1.44 0.27
N ASP A 155 -13.04 -2.68 0.64
CA ASP A 155 -12.46 -3.03 1.94
C ASP A 155 -11.03 -2.48 2.11
N LYS A 156 -10.34 -2.17 1.01
CA LYS A 156 -8.95 -1.66 1.00
C LYS A 156 -8.83 -0.15 1.09
N LEU A 157 -9.94 0.58 1.16
CA LEU A 157 -9.93 2.02 1.35
C LEU A 157 -10.53 2.37 2.71
N THR A 158 -9.88 3.24 3.46
CA THR A 158 -10.45 3.87 4.64
C THR A 158 -10.19 5.37 4.61
N VAL A 159 -11.26 6.15 4.73
CA VAL A 159 -11.18 7.61 4.73
C VAL A 159 -11.50 8.14 6.11
N LEU A 160 -10.58 8.94 6.67
CA LEU A 160 -10.76 9.60 7.96
C LEU A 160 -11.03 11.08 7.72
N LEU A 161 -12.16 11.58 8.20
CA LEU A 161 -12.46 13.00 8.10
C LEU A 161 -11.94 13.74 9.34
N PRO A 162 -11.27 14.90 9.15
CA PRO A 162 -10.79 15.70 10.29
C PRO A 162 -11.93 16.21 11.17
N GLN A 163 -13.11 16.38 10.57
CA GLN A 163 -14.37 16.89 11.13
C GLN A 163 -15.54 16.09 10.51
N SER A 164 -16.77 16.40 10.86
CA SER A 164 -17.97 15.78 10.27
C SER A 164 -18.06 15.93 8.75
N LEU A 165 -18.80 15.03 8.10
CA LEU A 165 -19.04 15.01 6.66
C LEU A 165 -19.66 16.32 6.15
N HIS A 166 -20.60 16.89 6.90
CA HIS A 166 -21.27 18.14 6.55
C HIS A 166 -20.33 19.37 6.53
N LYS A 167 -19.13 19.27 7.11
CA LYS A 167 -18.09 20.31 7.06
C LYS A 167 -17.21 20.22 5.80
N GLN A 168 -17.31 19.12 5.05
CA GLN A 168 -16.53 18.94 3.82
C GLN A 168 -17.17 19.73 2.65
N PRO A 169 -16.41 20.13 1.63
CA PRO A 169 -16.97 20.70 0.41
C PRO A 169 -17.99 19.77 -0.25
N TYR A 170 -19.01 20.32 -0.91
CA TYR A 170 -20.08 19.53 -1.55
C TYR A 170 -19.55 18.45 -2.51
N GLU A 171 -18.58 18.78 -3.37
CA GLU A 171 -17.95 17.81 -4.27
C GLU A 171 -17.29 16.65 -3.52
N SER A 172 -16.62 16.94 -2.40
CA SER A 172 -16.05 15.89 -1.54
C SER A 172 -17.16 15.02 -0.95
N GLN A 173 -18.28 15.59 -0.51
CA GLN A 173 -19.38 14.82 0.07
C GLN A 173 -19.96 13.80 -0.92
N GLU A 174 -20.17 14.20 -2.18
CA GLU A 174 -20.66 13.29 -3.23
C GLU A 174 -19.71 12.12 -3.49
N LEU A 175 -18.40 12.36 -3.48
CA LEU A 175 -17.40 11.32 -3.62
C LEU A 175 -17.36 10.40 -2.38
N LEU A 176 -17.47 10.97 -1.18
CA LEU A 176 -17.38 10.24 0.08
C LEU A 176 -18.57 9.30 0.31
N GLN A 177 -19.74 9.57 -0.29
CA GLN A 177 -20.89 8.65 -0.25
C GLN A 177 -20.60 7.28 -0.85
N GLN A 178 -19.60 7.18 -1.74
CA GLN A 178 -19.19 5.92 -2.38
C GLN A 178 -18.19 5.13 -1.53
N VAL A 179 -17.64 5.71 -0.47
CA VAL A 179 -16.62 5.09 0.38
C VAL A 179 -17.28 4.22 1.44
N GLN A 180 -16.95 2.93 1.47
CA GLN A 180 -17.49 1.99 2.44
C GLN A 180 -17.00 2.26 3.88
N ASN A 181 -15.69 2.49 4.06
CA ASN A 181 -15.10 2.71 5.38
C ASN A 181 -14.81 4.19 5.60
N LEU A 182 -15.85 4.95 5.92
CA LEU A 182 -15.76 6.37 6.27
C LEU A 182 -15.79 6.55 7.79
N ILE A 183 -14.78 7.23 8.34
CA ILE A 183 -14.66 7.49 9.78
C ILE A 183 -14.62 8.99 10.00
N GLU A 184 -15.65 9.52 10.65
CA GLU A 184 -15.75 10.94 10.98
C GLU A 184 -15.17 11.24 12.36
N MET A 185 -14.80 12.50 12.59
CA MET A 185 -14.37 13.00 13.90
C MET A 185 -15.18 14.25 14.30
N PRO A 186 -16.50 14.09 14.54
CA PRO A 186 -17.40 15.20 14.86
C PRO A 186 -17.00 15.96 16.12
N GLN A 187 -16.28 15.31 17.05
CA GLN A 187 -15.75 15.96 18.23
C GLN A 187 -14.79 17.11 17.91
N ASN A 188 -14.23 17.17 16.70
CA ASN A 188 -13.31 18.22 16.25
C ASN A 188 -14.01 19.36 15.48
N ASP A 189 -15.34 19.35 15.32
CA ASP A 189 -16.07 20.33 14.50
C ASP A 189 -15.93 21.78 14.96
N HIS A 190 -15.60 21.96 16.24
CA HIS A 190 -15.36 23.26 16.87
C HIS A 190 -13.92 23.77 16.64
N LEU A 191 -12.99 22.90 16.22
CA LEU A 191 -11.59 23.26 16.01
C LEU A 191 -11.40 23.95 14.65
N PRO A 192 -10.40 24.82 14.52
CA PRO A 192 -9.92 25.25 13.21
C PRO A 192 -9.51 24.05 12.34
N LEU A 193 -9.81 24.10 11.04
CA LEU A 193 -9.58 22.98 10.13
C LEU A 193 -8.11 22.54 10.08
N LEU A 194 -7.17 23.46 10.22
CA LEU A 194 -5.74 23.16 10.28
C LEU A 194 -5.42 22.25 11.47
N GLU A 195 -5.95 22.55 12.65
CA GLU A 195 -5.73 21.79 13.88
C GLU A 195 -6.43 20.42 13.81
N ALA A 196 -7.69 20.40 13.37
CA ALA A 196 -8.41 19.15 13.13
C ALA A 196 -7.70 18.25 12.11
N SER A 197 -7.04 18.85 11.10
CA SER A 197 -6.24 18.11 10.11
C SER A 197 -4.97 17.52 10.72
N ARG A 198 -4.26 18.21 11.63
CA ARG A 198 -3.11 17.65 12.37
C ARG A 198 -3.52 16.40 13.15
N ILE A 199 -4.61 16.50 13.93
CA ILE A 199 -5.16 15.39 14.71
C ILE A 199 -5.51 14.20 13.80
N CYS A 200 -6.17 14.47 12.67
CA CYS A 200 -6.51 13.46 11.68
C CYS A 200 -5.28 12.78 11.10
N ASN A 201 -4.28 13.55 10.70
CA ASN A 201 -3.07 13.03 10.10
C ASN A 201 -2.31 12.12 11.05
N ARG A 202 -2.15 12.54 12.31
CA ARG A 202 -1.52 11.71 13.35
C ARG A 202 -2.27 10.40 13.57
N LYS A 203 -3.61 10.43 13.55
CA LYS A 203 -4.44 9.22 13.66
C LYS A 203 -4.25 8.30 12.46
N ILE A 204 -4.11 8.82 11.24
CA ILE A 204 -3.76 8.02 10.06
C ILE A 204 -2.36 7.42 10.20
N ILE A 205 -1.35 8.22 10.57
CA ILE A 205 0.04 7.78 10.73
C ILE A 205 0.16 6.62 11.72
N SER A 206 -0.65 6.62 12.78
CA SER A 206 -0.67 5.53 13.76
C SER A 206 -1.08 4.16 13.19
N ARG A 207 -1.79 4.12 12.04
CA ARG A 207 -2.37 2.90 11.44
C ARG A 207 -1.59 2.34 10.24
N ILE A 208 -0.61 3.11 9.75
CA ILE A 208 0.10 2.83 8.49
C ILE A 208 1.54 2.43 8.75
N GLN A 209 2.17 1.79 7.77
CA GLN A 209 3.61 1.53 7.74
C GLN A 209 4.35 2.50 6.79
N GLN A 210 3.67 2.96 5.73
CA GLN A 210 4.26 3.83 4.72
C GLN A 210 3.41 5.07 4.47
N VAL A 211 4.05 6.22 4.34
CA VAL A 211 3.48 7.51 3.95
C VAL A 211 3.83 7.80 2.50
N VAL A 212 2.84 8.21 1.72
CA VAL A 212 3.01 8.79 0.40
C VAL A 212 2.43 10.20 0.45
N CYS A 213 3.28 11.22 0.32
CA CYS A 213 2.89 12.61 0.50
C CYS A 213 3.16 13.44 -0.76
N PHE A 214 2.18 14.24 -1.18
CA PHE A 214 2.28 15.18 -2.31
C PHE A 214 2.15 16.61 -1.78
N ALA A 215 3.25 17.35 -1.70
CA ALA A 215 3.30 18.65 -1.06
C ALA A 215 4.00 19.70 -1.92
N PHE A 216 3.74 20.96 -1.61
CA PHE A 216 4.61 22.06 -2.01
C PHE A 216 5.68 22.28 -0.94
N HIS A 217 6.81 22.87 -1.31
CA HIS A 217 7.93 23.14 -0.39
C HIS A 217 7.54 24.06 0.78
N ASP A 218 6.49 24.87 0.65
CA ASP A 218 6.00 25.78 1.67
C ASP A 218 4.90 25.17 2.58
N SER A 219 4.50 23.92 2.32
CA SER A 219 3.37 23.29 3.02
C SER A 219 3.75 22.80 4.41
N ARG A 220 3.76 23.72 5.40
CA ARG A 220 4.13 23.42 6.79
C ARG A 220 3.41 22.20 7.36
N LEU A 221 2.08 22.12 7.22
CA LEU A 221 1.29 21.00 7.76
C LEU A 221 1.77 19.64 7.22
N LEU A 222 2.00 19.54 5.91
CA LEU A 222 2.36 18.26 5.27
C LEU A 222 3.81 17.88 5.55
N LEU A 223 4.71 18.87 5.59
CA LEU A 223 6.10 18.64 5.94
C LEU A 223 6.25 18.21 7.40
N GLU A 224 5.51 18.83 8.32
CA GLU A 224 5.42 18.41 9.72
C GLU A 224 4.81 17.00 9.83
N THR A 225 3.74 16.70 9.07
CA THR A 225 3.15 15.36 9.00
C THR A 225 4.19 14.31 8.55
N CYS A 226 5.02 14.64 7.55
CA CYS A 226 6.08 13.75 7.09
C CYS A 226 7.20 13.59 8.13
N GLN A 227 7.54 14.67 8.83
CA GLN A 227 8.54 14.65 9.89
C GLN A 227 8.07 13.77 11.07
N GLU A 228 6.83 13.94 11.54
CA GLU A 228 6.21 13.09 12.56
C GLU A 228 6.21 11.61 12.13
N ALA A 229 5.91 11.32 10.87
CA ALA A 229 5.95 9.95 10.36
C ALA A 229 7.37 9.35 10.39
N LYS A 230 8.40 10.13 10.05
CA LYS A 230 9.81 9.69 10.16
C LYS A 230 10.20 9.42 11.61
N GLU A 231 9.79 10.28 12.55
CA GLU A 231 10.02 10.09 13.98
C GLU A 231 9.36 8.81 14.50
N MET A 232 8.20 8.45 13.94
CA MET A 232 7.52 7.17 14.20
C MET A 232 8.08 5.99 13.40
N LYS A 233 9.27 6.14 12.80
CA LYS A 233 9.96 5.14 11.99
C LYS A 233 9.11 4.57 10.85
N LYS A 234 8.27 5.40 10.23
CA LYS A 234 7.51 5.06 9.03
C LYS A 234 8.36 5.29 7.79
N ILE A 235 8.15 4.50 6.74
CA ILE A 235 8.73 4.77 5.42
C ILE A 235 8.01 6.00 4.84
N VAL A 236 8.72 7.04 4.43
CA VAL A 236 8.12 8.26 3.88
C VAL A 236 8.60 8.50 2.45
N THR A 237 7.65 8.56 1.52
CA THR A 237 7.88 8.96 0.14
C THR A 237 7.22 10.33 -0.08
N LEU A 238 8.04 11.37 -0.27
CA LEU A 238 7.60 12.74 -0.47
C LEU A 238 7.80 13.17 -1.92
N PHE A 239 6.74 13.63 -2.56
CA PHE A 239 6.73 14.20 -3.90
C PHE A 239 6.49 15.70 -3.81
N TYR A 240 7.43 16.49 -4.32
CA TYR A 240 7.25 17.93 -4.49
C TYR A 240 6.54 18.22 -5.82
N LEU A 241 5.64 19.21 -5.80
CA LEU A 241 4.81 19.59 -6.94
C LEU A 241 5.25 20.90 -7.60
N ASP A 242 6.26 21.56 -7.03
CA ASP A 242 6.86 22.84 -7.45
C ASP A 242 8.40 22.78 -7.46
#